data_AF-A0A932BIT9-F1
#
_entry.id   AF-A0A932BIT9-F1
#
_cell.length_a   1.000
_cell.length_b   1.000
_cell.length_c   1.000
_cell.angle_alpha   90.00
_cell.angle_beta   90.00
_cell.angle_gamma   90.00
#
_symmetry.space_group_name_H-M   'P 1'
#
loop_
_entity.id
_entity.type
_entity.pdbx_description
1 polymer ?
#
loop_
_entity_poly.entity_id
_entity_poly.type
_entity_poly.pdbx_seq_one_letter_code
_entity_poly.pdbx_strand_id
1 'polypeptide(L)'
;MVQRSSTIVATPEALLEYAWGRLYSEAALERGITTEFADLTVASVPHKVLPSLQTPLYETIAKRDTWLYDGLARAGFLHDFGPDGSGIHTCYLRRGAGYYIETGASRMIIEGRIQLAAGAGIERIAERSLTLTNGTELPADLIVFATGYQWAAQLISPEVAENVGRVWGLGSATKYDPGPWEGELRNMWKPTREQGLWFHGGNLMQSRHYSLYLGLQLSGANGGTRDPGVRNVPKRWLYCNCYLARSLDWGDMNQSVAQQAHLYQLRTSSAPRCRKERQRQVSLFPHGVNDSQPSAYRTAK
;
A
#
# COMPACT_ATOMS: atom_id res chain seq x y z
N MET A 1 0.24 15.55 -16.81
CA MET A 1 -0.39 14.66 -15.81
C MET A 1 -1.88 14.93 -15.79
N VAL A 2 -2.70 13.87 -15.83
CA VAL A 2 -4.16 13.99 -15.72
C VAL A 2 -4.58 13.73 -14.28
N GLN A 3 -5.25 14.69 -13.64
CA GLN A 3 -5.73 14.57 -12.26
C GLN A 3 -7.27 14.50 -12.22
N ARG A 4 -7.80 13.32 -11.89
CA ARG A 4 -9.26 13.07 -11.86
C ARG A 4 -9.94 13.47 -10.57
N SER A 5 -9.19 13.56 -9.47
CA SER A 5 -9.71 13.91 -8.15
C SER A 5 -8.62 14.57 -7.31
N SER A 6 -9.04 15.24 -6.25
CA SER A 6 -8.14 15.81 -5.27
C SER A 6 -7.33 14.74 -4.52
N THR A 7 -6.15 15.16 -4.05
CA THR A 7 -5.19 14.31 -3.33
C THR A 7 -4.66 15.05 -2.11
N ILE A 8 -4.53 14.35 -0.99
CA ILE A 8 -3.87 14.91 0.20
C ILE A 8 -2.37 14.94 -0.04
N VAL A 9 -1.73 16.09 0.19
CA VAL A 9 -0.27 16.24 0.03
C VAL A 9 0.35 16.72 1.34
N ALA A 10 1.47 16.12 1.73
CA ALA A 10 2.28 16.60 2.86
C ALA A 10 3.77 16.31 2.61
N THR A 11 4.64 17.13 3.18
CA THR A 11 6.09 16.92 3.10
C THR A 11 6.56 15.91 4.15
N PRO A 12 7.60 15.10 3.86
CA PRO A 12 8.25 14.23 4.84
C PRO A 12 8.66 15.00 6.10
N GLU A 13 9.19 16.21 5.95
CA GLU A 13 9.65 17.07 7.04
C GLU A 13 8.48 17.44 7.96
N ALA A 14 7.35 17.85 7.40
CA ALA A 14 6.14 18.12 8.17
C ALA A 14 5.60 16.88 8.89
N LEU A 15 5.60 15.73 8.22
CA LEU A 15 5.12 14.48 8.81
C LEU A 15 6.05 13.99 9.93
N LEU A 16 7.36 14.17 9.80
CA LEU A 16 8.32 13.82 10.86
C LEU A 16 8.20 14.77 12.05
N GLU A 17 8.12 16.07 11.82
CA GLU A 17 8.10 17.07 12.89
C GLU A 17 6.78 17.06 13.68
N TYR A 18 5.64 17.00 12.98
CA TYR A 18 4.32 17.18 13.59
C TYR A 18 3.54 15.88 13.81
N ALA A 19 3.85 14.80 13.08
CA ALA A 19 3.12 13.54 13.19
C ALA A 19 4.01 12.40 13.74
N TRP A 20 4.65 11.63 12.85
CA TRP A 20 5.23 10.34 13.20
C TRP A 20 6.59 10.41 13.90
N GLY A 21 7.37 11.47 13.73
CA GLY A 21 8.75 11.50 14.25
C GLY A 21 8.85 11.48 15.77
N ARG A 22 7.77 11.80 16.51
CA ARG A 22 7.74 11.59 17.96
C ARG A 22 7.85 10.11 18.37
N LEU A 23 7.37 9.21 17.50
CA LEU A 23 7.30 7.77 17.73
C LEU A 23 8.29 6.98 16.87
N TYR A 24 8.55 7.44 15.64
CA TYR A 24 9.34 6.74 14.63
C TYR A 24 10.48 7.63 14.12
N SER A 25 11.49 7.86 14.98
CA SER A 25 12.72 8.58 14.61
C SER A 25 13.90 8.16 15.49
N GLU A 26 15.13 8.47 15.07
CA GLU A 26 16.33 8.30 15.89
C GLU A 26 16.22 9.03 17.24
N ALA A 27 15.69 10.25 17.25
CA ALA A 27 15.45 10.99 18.49
C ALA A 27 14.42 10.30 19.39
N ALA A 28 13.46 9.54 18.84
CA ALA A 28 12.54 8.72 19.62
C ALA A 28 13.28 7.55 20.28
N LEU A 29 14.15 6.86 19.53
CA LEU A 29 15.00 5.78 20.05
C LEU A 29 15.92 6.27 21.17
N GLU A 30 16.56 7.43 20.99
CA GLU A 30 17.40 8.07 22.02
C GLU A 30 16.63 8.39 23.31
N ARG A 31 15.33 8.69 23.21
CA ARG A 31 14.42 8.88 24.35
C ARG A 31 13.87 7.58 24.94
N GLY A 32 14.29 6.42 24.44
CA GLY A 32 13.83 5.10 24.90
C GLY A 32 12.48 4.66 24.34
N ILE A 33 11.97 5.31 23.28
CA ILE A 33 10.76 4.88 22.57
C ILE A 33 11.17 3.80 21.57
N THR A 34 11.00 2.53 21.96
CA THR A 34 11.25 1.40 21.06
C THR A 34 10.15 1.27 20.00
N THR A 35 10.42 0.49 18.95
CA THR A 35 9.41 0.18 17.93
C THR A 35 8.18 -0.49 18.50
N GLU A 36 8.33 -1.38 19.47
CA GLU A 36 7.23 -2.09 20.12
C GLU A 36 6.36 -1.12 20.93
N PHE A 37 6.99 -0.19 21.66
CA PHE A 37 6.27 0.83 22.42
C PHE A 37 5.55 1.81 21.49
N ALA A 38 6.20 2.25 20.41
CA ALA A 38 5.61 3.11 19.40
C ALA A 38 4.40 2.45 18.71
N ASP A 39 4.57 1.19 18.27
CA ASP A 39 3.54 0.41 17.59
C ASP A 39 2.33 0.21 18.52
N LEU A 40 2.55 -0.17 19.78
CA LEU A 40 1.50 -0.31 20.79
C LEU A 40 0.81 1.03 21.10
N THR A 41 1.57 2.12 21.17
CA THR A 41 1.01 3.47 21.39
C THR A 41 0.04 3.83 20.27
N VAL A 42 0.41 3.60 19.02
CA VAL A 42 -0.51 3.89 17.88
C VAL A 42 -1.72 2.97 17.91
N ALA A 43 -1.53 1.66 18.15
CA ALA A 43 -2.62 0.70 18.21
C ALA A 43 -3.59 0.95 19.39
N SER A 44 -3.14 1.64 20.44
CA SER A 44 -3.98 1.98 21.59
C SER A 44 -4.98 3.12 21.32
N VAL A 45 -4.84 3.85 20.20
CA VAL A 45 -5.71 4.98 19.87
C VAL A 45 -6.94 4.49 19.12
N PRO A 46 -8.17 4.68 19.65
CA PRO A 46 -9.37 4.28 18.93
C PRO A 46 -9.52 5.04 17.62
N HIS A 47 -9.75 4.31 16.52
CA HIS A 47 -9.87 4.92 15.19
C HIS A 47 -10.95 6.00 15.09
N LYS A 48 -11.99 5.95 15.94
CA LYS A 48 -13.08 6.93 15.95
C LYS A 48 -12.66 8.32 16.44
N VAL A 49 -11.64 8.40 17.30
CA VAL A 49 -11.15 9.68 17.85
C VAL A 49 -9.98 10.25 17.04
N LEU A 50 -9.33 9.40 16.23
CA LEU A 50 -8.16 9.77 15.46
C LEU A 50 -8.36 11.01 14.57
N PRO A 51 -9.50 11.22 13.87
CA PRO A 51 -9.68 12.40 13.04
C PRO A 51 -9.51 13.71 13.83
N SER A 52 -10.15 13.82 15.00
CA SER A 52 -10.06 15.01 15.86
C SER A 52 -8.65 15.25 16.41
N LEU A 53 -7.85 14.20 16.59
CA LEU A 53 -6.43 14.33 16.99
C LEU A 53 -5.55 14.79 15.83
N GLN A 54 -5.90 14.44 14.59
CA GLN A 54 -5.10 14.75 13.41
C GLN A 54 -5.41 16.13 12.81
N THR A 55 -6.66 16.60 12.87
CA THR A 55 -7.06 17.91 12.32
C THR A 55 -6.16 19.08 12.77
N PRO A 56 -5.90 19.32 14.07
CA PRO A 56 -5.04 20.45 14.48
C PRO A 56 -3.58 20.31 14.02
N LEU A 57 -3.09 19.06 13.86
CA LEU A 57 -1.77 18.83 13.27
C LEU A 57 -1.74 19.28 11.82
N TYR A 58 -2.77 18.93 11.04
CA TYR A 58 -2.86 19.31 9.64
C TYR A 58 -3.11 20.80 9.43
N GLU A 59 -3.82 21.48 10.32
CA GLU A 59 -3.89 22.95 10.33
C GLU A 59 -2.51 23.59 10.53
N THR A 60 -1.67 22.99 11.36
CA THR A 60 -0.28 23.44 11.59
C THR A 60 0.58 23.18 10.36
N ILE A 61 0.48 21.98 9.77
CA ILE A 61 1.19 21.61 8.55
C ILE A 61 0.79 22.53 7.39
N ALA A 62 -0.50 22.85 7.24
CA ALA A 62 -1.00 23.77 6.23
C ALA A 62 -0.36 25.16 6.31
N LYS A 63 -0.17 25.68 7.54
CA LYS A 63 0.50 26.97 7.79
C LYS A 63 2.00 26.91 7.60
N ARG A 64 2.64 25.78 7.93
CA ARG A 64 4.09 25.57 7.76
C ARG A 64 4.45 25.51 6.27
N ASP A 65 3.69 24.74 5.50
CA ASP A 65 3.96 24.46 4.08
C ASP A 65 3.05 25.28 3.15
N THR A 66 2.77 26.55 3.47
CA THR A 66 1.96 27.44 2.59
C THR A 66 2.52 27.55 1.19
N TRP A 67 3.86 27.56 1.05
CA TRP A 67 4.53 27.56 -0.25
C TRP A 67 4.08 26.41 -1.15
N LEU A 68 3.81 25.25 -0.56
CA LEU A 68 3.39 24.04 -1.26
C LEU A 68 1.92 24.15 -1.66
N TYR A 69 1.05 24.45 -0.71
CA TYR A 69 -0.40 24.48 -0.95
C TYR A 69 -0.79 25.63 -1.88
N ASP A 70 -0.28 26.84 -1.64
CA ASP A 70 -0.54 27.99 -2.53
C ASP A 70 0.09 27.77 -3.90
N GLY A 71 1.27 27.15 -3.96
CA GLY A 71 1.92 26.79 -5.22
C GLY A 71 1.10 25.79 -6.03
N LEU A 72 0.66 24.71 -5.41
CA LEU A 72 -0.17 23.67 -6.03
C LEU A 72 -1.50 24.25 -6.51
N ALA A 73 -2.16 25.07 -5.69
CA ALA A 73 -3.39 25.75 -6.06
C ALA A 73 -3.19 26.68 -7.27
N ARG A 74 -2.12 27.48 -7.30
CA ARG A 74 -1.78 28.33 -8.46
C ARG A 74 -1.49 27.52 -9.73
N ALA A 75 -0.87 26.34 -9.60
CA ALA A 75 -0.62 25.45 -10.72
C ALA A 75 -1.88 24.68 -11.19
N GLY A 76 -3.03 24.86 -10.53
CA GLY A 76 -4.28 24.17 -10.83
C GLY A 76 -4.33 22.71 -10.32
N PHE A 77 -3.45 22.33 -9.40
CA PHE A 77 -3.48 21.02 -8.76
C PHE A 77 -4.58 20.97 -7.71
N LEU A 78 -5.41 19.93 -7.77
CA LEU A 78 -6.48 19.70 -6.80
C LEU A 78 -5.89 19.04 -5.55
N HIS A 79 -5.69 19.79 -4.48
CA HIS A 79 -5.31 19.22 -3.18
C HIS A 79 -6.42 19.39 -2.14
N ASP A 80 -6.41 18.54 -1.12
CA ASP A 80 -7.28 18.63 0.05
C ASP A 80 -6.59 18.09 1.31
N PHE A 81 -7.31 18.07 2.43
CA PHE A 81 -6.84 17.51 3.70
C PHE A 81 -7.73 16.35 4.17
N GLY A 82 -8.42 15.69 3.25
CA GLY A 82 -9.46 14.72 3.53
C GLY A 82 -10.82 15.36 3.85
N PRO A 83 -11.87 14.54 3.99
CA PRO A 83 -13.25 15.03 4.14
C PRO A 83 -13.50 15.83 5.43
N ASP A 84 -12.63 15.70 6.43
CA ASP A 84 -12.73 16.33 7.75
C ASP A 84 -11.40 17.00 8.16
N GLY A 85 -10.51 17.25 7.20
CA GLY A 85 -9.22 17.90 7.47
C GLY A 85 -8.21 17.06 8.27
N SER A 86 -8.49 15.78 8.49
CA SER A 86 -7.65 14.89 9.32
C SER A 86 -6.45 14.26 8.59
N GLY A 87 -6.26 14.61 7.32
CA GLY A 87 -5.05 14.33 6.57
C GLY A 87 -4.73 12.86 6.31
N ILE A 88 -3.42 12.55 6.16
CA ILE A 88 -2.94 11.30 5.56
C ILE A 88 -3.29 10.09 6.42
N HIS A 89 -3.08 10.15 7.75
CA HIS A 89 -3.24 8.97 8.60
C HIS A 89 -4.69 8.45 8.54
N THR A 90 -5.66 9.33 8.74
CA THR A 90 -7.08 8.96 8.69
C THR A 90 -7.51 8.56 7.28
N CYS A 91 -7.04 9.28 6.25
CA CYS A 91 -7.32 8.93 4.84
C CYS A 91 -6.80 7.53 4.49
N TYR A 92 -5.58 7.22 4.95
CA TYR A 92 -4.97 5.91 4.79
C TYR A 92 -5.85 4.82 5.42
N LEU A 93 -6.34 5.00 6.64
CA LEU A 93 -7.19 3.99 7.27
C LEU A 93 -8.56 3.85 6.58
N ARG A 94 -9.14 4.94 6.10
CA ARG A 94 -10.46 4.93 5.43
C ARG A 94 -10.43 4.27 4.04
N ARG A 95 -9.39 4.53 3.24
CA ARG A 95 -9.38 4.08 1.83
C ARG A 95 -8.08 3.45 1.34
N GLY A 96 -7.00 3.46 2.13
CA GLY A 96 -5.71 2.87 1.76
C GLY A 96 -4.97 3.61 0.62
N ALA A 97 -5.45 4.79 0.21
CA ALA A 97 -4.98 5.47 -1.00
C ALA A 97 -5.27 6.98 -0.98
N GLY A 98 -4.87 7.66 -2.06
CA GLY A 98 -5.22 9.05 -2.38
C GLY A 98 -4.61 10.08 -1.42
N TYR A 99 -3.40 9.78 -1.00
CA TYR A 99 -2.47 10.76 -0.47
C TYR A 99 -1.15 10.62 -1.23
N TYR A 100 -0.34 11.66 -1.12
CA TYR A 100 0.97 11.77 -1.71
C TYR A 100 1.92 12.40 -0.69
N ILE A 101 3.04 11.74 -0.43
CA ILE A 101 4.13 12.31 0.38
C ILE A 101 5.10 12.96 -0.59
N GLU A 102 5.23 14.29 -0.49
CA GLU A 102 5.98 15.10 -1.44
C GLU A 102 7.48 14.81 -1.36
N THR A 103 8.08 14.42 -2.49
CA THR A 103 9.53 14.15 -2.59
C THR A 103 10.17 14.81 -3.82
N GLY A 104 9.44 15.71 -4.49
CA GLY A 104 9.94 16.54 -5.60
C GLY A 104 8.91 16.79 -6.70
N ALA A 105 7.84 16.00 -6.81
CA ALA A 105 6.89 16.13 -7.92
C ALA A 105 6.01 17.37 -7.79
N SER A 106 5.59 17.74 -6.57
CA SER A 106 4.84 18.99 -6.36
C SER A 106 5.67 20.19 -6.77
N ARG A 107 6.96 20.21 -6.45
CA ARG A 107 7.84 21.29 -6.90
C ARG A 107 7.90 21.38 -8.43
N MET A 108 8.05 20.25 -9.12
CA MET A 108 8.04 20.23 -10.59
C MET A 108 6.68 20.67 -11.19
N ILE A 109 5.57 20.40 -10.51
CA ILE A 109 4.24 20.91 -10.89
C ILE A 109 4.18 22.43 -10.72
N ILE A 110 4.60 22.94 -9.57
CA ILE A 110 4.59 24.38 -9.24
C ILE A 110 5.45 25.16 -10.22
N GLU A 111 6.60 24.62 -10.60
CA GLU A 111 7.53 25.21 -11.57
C GLU A 111 7.07 25.03 -13.04
N GLY A 112 5.93 24.38 -13.29
CA GLY A 112 5.37 24.14 -14.62
C GLY A 112 6.10 23.08 -15.45
N ARG A 113 7.08 22.38 -14.85
CA ARG A 113 7.81 21.27 -15.50
C ARG A 113 6.93 20.04 -15.71
N ILE A 114 5.95 19.85 -14.84
CA ILE A 114 4.86 18.88 -15.04
C ILE A 114 3.58 19.66 -15.29
N GLN A 115 3.09 19.59 -16.52
CA GLN A 115 1.80 20.18 -16.89
C GLN A 115 0.64 19.37 -16.31
N LEU A 116 -0.45 20.06 -15.95
CA LEU A 116 -1.64 19.49 -15.34
C LEU A 116 -2.87 19.64 -16.24
N ALA A 117 -3.63 18.57 -16.35
CA ALA A 117 -5.01 18.61 -16.80
C ALA A 117 -5.88 18.02 -15.68
N ALA A 118 -6.59 18.88 -14.96
CA ALA A 118 -7.33 18.52 -13.76
C ALA A 118 -8.85 18.57 -13.99
N GLY A 119 -9.60 17.80 -13.19
CA GLY A 119 -11.07 17.88 -13.13
C GLY A 119 -11.80 17.22 -14.29
N ALA A 120 -11.10 16.52 -15.19
CA ALA A 120 -11.70 15.78 -16.30
C ALA A 120 -11.23 14.32 -16.32
N GLY A 121 -12.14 13.42 -16.72
CA GLY A 121 -11.85 12.01 -16.94
C GLY A 121 -11.24 11.79 -18.32
N ILE A 122 -10.74 10.57 -18.55
CA ILE A 122 -10.31 10.12 -19.88
C ILE A 122 -11.57 9.64 -20.60
N GLU A 123 -11.86 10.18 -21.78
CA GLU A 123 -12.95 9.75 -22.65
C GLU A 123 -12.47 8.73 -23.69
N ARG A 124 -11.39 9.06 -24.40
CA ARG A 124 -10.85 8.21 -25.47
C ARG A 124 -9.33 8.28 -25.50
N ILE A 125 -8.70 7.15 -25.80
CA ILE A 125 -7.28 7.08 -26.12
C ILE A 125 -7.15 6.84 -27.62
N ALA A 126 -6.39 7.69 -28.29
CA ALA A 126 -6.02 7.54 -29.68
C ALA A 126 -4.54 7.14 -29.78
N GLU A 127 -4.07 6.87 -31.00
CA GLU A 127 -2.70 6.40 -31.25
C GLU A 127 -1.63 7.35 -30.69
N ARG A 128 -1.86 8.68 -30.76
CA ARG A 128 -0.90 9.71 -30.35
C ARG A 128 -1.51 10.81 -29.48
N SER A 129 -2.68 10.55 -28.90
CA SER A 129 -3.37 11.55 -28.06
C SER A 129 -4.35 10.90 -27.08
N LEU A 130 -4.78 11.70 -26.13
CA LEU A 130 -5.80 11.37 -25.16
C LEU A 130 -6.87 12.48 -25.14
N THR A 131 -8.12 12.12 -25.35
CA THR A 131 -9.26 13.03 -25.25
C THR A 131 -9.85 12.95 -23.85
N LEU A 132 -9.99 14.09 -23.19
CA LEU A 132 -10.65 14.23 -21.90
C LEU A 132 -12.15 14.47 -22.08
N THR A 133 -12.92 14.14 -21.03
CA THR A 133 -14.40 14.27 -21.02
C THR A 133 -14.93 15.70 -21.22
N ASN A 134 -14.05 16.70 -21.13
CA ASN A 134 -14.40 18.10 -21.40
C ASN A 134 -14.07 18.53 -22.86
N GLY A 135 -13.74 17.57 -23.73
CA GLY A 135 -13.35 17.79 -25.12
C GLY A 135 -11.88 18.16 -25.33
N THR A 136 -11.08 18.34 -24.27
CA THR A 136 -9.65 18.68 -24.41
C THR A 136 -8.89 17.48 -24.97
N GLU A 137 -8.10 17.70 -26.03
CA GLU A 137 -7.19 16.70 -26.57
C GLU A 137 -5.76 16.97 -26.12
N LEU A 138 -5.11 15.96 -25.54
CA LEU A 138 -3.74 15.99 -25.06
C LEU A 138 -2.86 15.11 -25.95
N PRO A 139 -1.94 15.69 -26.74
CA PRO A 139 -0.94 14.92 -27.47
C PRO A 139 -0.06 14.11 -26.52
N ALA A 140 0.22 12.85 -26.86
CA ALA A 140 1.06 11.98 -26.06
C ALA A 140 1.80 10.96 -26.93
N ASP A 141 3.11 10.87 -26.77
CA ASP A 141 3.94 9.80 -27.33
C ASP A 141 3.94 8.53 -26.45
N LEU A 142 3.64 8.69 -25.16
CA LEU A 142 3.58 7.62 -24.17
C LEU A 142 2.48 7.91 -23.15
N ILE A 143 1.66 6.89 -22.86
CA ILE A 143 0.65 6.93 -21.80
C ILE A 143 1.04 5.93 -20.73
N VAL A 144 1.22 6.41 -19.49
CA VAL A 144 1.55 5.58 -18.34
C VAL A 144 0.32 5.46 -17.43
N PHE A 145 -0.20 4.23 -17.28
CA PHE A 145 -1.29 3.95 -16.35
C PHE A 145 -0.77 3.69 -14.95
N ALA A 146 -0.73 4.75 -14.14
CA ALA A 146 -0.46 4.66 -12.70
C ALA A 146 -1.78 4.48 -11.90
N THR A 147 -2.65 3.56 -12.33
CA THR A 147 -4.04 3.42 -11.82
C THR A 147 -4.21 2.47 -10.63
N GLY A 148 -3.11 1.96 -10.08
CA GLY A 148 -3.13 1.00 -8.98
C GLY A 148 -3.58 -0.40 -9.40
N TYR A 149 -3.83 -1.26 -8.41
CA TYR A 149 -4.14 -2.68 -8.61
C TYR A 149 -5.41 -3.08 -7.85
N GLN A 150 -6.20 -3.97 -8.45
CA GLN A 150 -7.23 -4.74 -7.76
C GLN A 150 -6.74 -6.17 -7.66
N TRP A 151 -6.64 -6.70 -6.45
CA TRP A 151 -5.84 -7.91 -6.24
C TRP A 151 -6.69 -9.12 -5.85
N ALA A 152 -7.67 -9.01 -4.95
CA ALA A 152 -8.40 -10.19 -4.46
C ALA A 152 -9.14 -10.95 -5.59
N ALA A 153 -9.93 -10.23 -6.40
CA ALA A 153 -10.69 -10.84 -7.50
C ALA A 153 -9.80 -11.38 -8.63
N GLN A 154 -8.65 -10.74 -8.86
CA GLN A 154 -7.72 -11.11 -9.94
C GLN A 154 -6.76 -12.24 -9.54
N LEU A 155 -6.35 -12.28 -8.27
CA LEU A 155 -5.37 -13.24 -7.77
C LEU A 155 -6.01 -14.53 -7.22
N ILE A 156 -7.21 -14.44 -6.65
CA ILE A 156 -7.91 -15.58 -6.04
C ILE A 156 -9.07 -16.01 -6.94
N SER A 157 -10.20 -15.31 -6.86
CA SER A 157 -11.33 -15.44 -7.78
C SER A 157 -12.36 -14.33 -7.52
N PRO A 158 -13.23 -14.00 -8.49
CA PRO A 158 -14.36 -13.10 -8.27
C PRO A 158 -15.28 -13.56 -7.12
N GLU A 159 -15.56 -14.86 -7.04
CA GLU A 159 -16.42 -15.46 -6.01
C GLU A 159 -15.85 -15.27 -4.60
N VAL A 160 -14.56 -15.53 -4.41
CA VAL A 160 -13.91 -15.31 -3.10
C VAL A 160 -13.87 -13.83 -2.75
N ALA A 161 -13.60 -12.95 -3.71
CA ALA A 161 -13.60 -11.51 -3.48
C ALA A 161 -14.99 -11.00 -3.07
N GLU A 162 -16.05 -11.52 -3.70
CA GLU A 162 -17.43 -11.21 -3.33
C GLU A 162 -17.79 -11.76 -1.95
N ASN A 163 -17.41 -13.01 -1.65
CA ASN A 163 -17.67 -13.62 -0.35
C ASN A 163 -16.97 -12.88 0.80
N VAL A 164 -15.70 -12.51 0.63
CA VAL A 164 -14.93 -11.70 1.58
C VAL A 164 -15.54 -10.31 1.76
N GLY A 165 -15.94 -9.69 0.64
CA GLY A 165 -16.36 -8.30 0.60
C GLY A 165 -15.19 -7.32 0.70
N ARG A 166 -15.46 -6.13 1.26
CA ARG A 166 -14.48 -5.04 1.29
C ARG A 166 -13.31 -5.38 2.20
N VAL A 167 -12.10 -5.30 1.68
CA VAL A 167 -10.86 -5.30 2.46
C VAL A 167 -10.41 -3.85 2.61
N TRP A 168 -10.01 -3.47 3.83
CA TRP A 168 -9.65 -2.09 4.20
C TRP A 168 -10.83 -1.13 4.37
N GLY A 169 -10.63 -0.07 5.15
CA GLY A 169 -11.65 0.91 5.53
C GLY A 169 -12.28 0.62 6.89
N LEU A 170 -12.83 1.67 7.50
CA LEU A 170 -13.37 1.67 8.87
C LEU A 170 -14.90 1.81 8.90
N GLY A 171 -15.51 2.14 7.78
CA GLY A 171 -16.93 2.44 7.70
C GLY A 171 -17.31 3.81 8.19
N SER A 172 -16.45 4.79 7.91
CA SER A 172 -16.55 6.15 8.41
C SER A 172 -17.65 7.00 7.75
N ALA A 173 -18.51 6.40 6.92
CA ALA A 173 -19.54 7.11 6.13
C ALA A 173 -18.98 8.25 5.27
N THR A 174 -17.77 8.08 4.74
CA THR A 174 -17.16 9.04 3.79
C THR A 174 -17.29 8.52 2.37
N LYS A 175 -17.11 9.39 1.37
CA LYS A 175 -17.24 9.06 -0.06
C LYS A 175 -16.54 7.75 -0.50
N TYR A 176 -15.37 7.47 0.07
CA TYR A 176 -14.56 6.29 -0.28
C TYR A 176 -14.51 5.20 0.80
N ASP A 177 -15.22 5.41 1.91
CA ASP A 177 -15.34 4.48 3.04
C ASP A 177 -16.80 4.49 3.53
N PRO A 178 -17.72 3.88 2.78
CA PRO A 178 -19.12 3.81 3.16
C PRO A 178 -19.28 3.02 4.47
N GLY A 179 -20.30 3.37 5.25
CA GLY A 179 -20.65 2.67 6.49
C GLY A 179 -21.13 1.22 6.27
N PRO A 180 -21.49 0.52 7.34
CA PRO A 180 -21.52 0.99 8.74
C PRO A 180 -20.13 1.01 9.39
N TRP A 181 -20.01 1.72 10.51
CA TRP A 181 -18.78 1.80 11.31
C TRP A 181 -18.39 0.42 11.88
N GLU A 182 -17.13 0.04 11.67
CA GLU A 182 -16.58 -1.28 12.01
C GLU A 182 -15.70 -1.26 13.27
N GLY A 183 -15.22 -0.08 13.69
CA GLY A 183 -14.24 0.06 14.78
C GLY A 183 -12.80 -0.26 14.37
N GLU A 184 -12.62 -1.29 13.55
CA GLU A 184 -11.33 -1.78 13.04
C GLU A 184 -11.33 -1.88 11.52
N LEU A 185 -10.14 -2.00 10.92
CA LEU A 185 -10.02 -2.19 9.47
C LEU A 185 -10.75 -3.46 9.02
N ARG A 186 -11.53 -3.34 7.94
CA ARG A 186 -12.29 -4.48 7.38
C ARG A 186 -11.38 -5.57 6.85
N ASN A 187 -11.65 -6.80 7.28
CA ASN A 187 -10.98 -8.02 6.83
C ASN A 187 -9.43 -8.02 6.94
N MET A 188 -8.83 -7.07 7.67
CA MET A 188 -7.39 -7.01 7.92
C MET A 188 -7.04 -7.70 9.24
N TRP A 189 -6.06 -8.61 9.19
CA TRP A 189 -5.48 -9.33 10.34
C TRP A 189 -6.48 -10.11 11.20
N LYS A 190 -7.63 -10.50 10.61
CA LYS A 190 -8.69 -11.28 11.25
C LYS A 190 -9.29 -12.29 10.27
N PRO A 191 -9.98 -13.33 10.76
CA PRO A 191 -10.60 -14.32 9.89
C PRO A 191 -11.62 -13.64 8.98
N THR A 192 -11.62 -14.01 7.70
CA THR A 192 -12.60 -13.51 6.74
C THR A 192 -13.80 -14.45 6.65
N ARG A 193 -14.81 -14.06 5.86
CA ARG A 193 -15.95 -14.93 5.52
C ARG A 193 -15.54 -16.14 4.67
N GLU A 194 -14.43 -16.04 3.97
CA GLU A 194 -13.82 -17.17 3.27
C GLU A 194 -13.01 -17.99 4.27
N GLN A 195 -13.37 -19.27 4.42
CA GLN A 195 -12.73 -20.13 5.40
C GLN A 195 -11.26 -20.36 5.04
N GLY A 196 -10.38 -20.25 6.03
CA GLY A 196 -8.94 -20.44 5.80
C GLY A 196 -8.22 -19.22 5.20
N LEU A 197 -8.91 -18.07 5.07
CA LEU A 197 -8.36 -16.87 4.47
C LEU A 197 -8.26 -15.70 5.46
N TRP A 198 -7.08 -15.09 5.49
CA TRP A 198 -6.74 -13.86 6.21
C TRP A 198 -6.01 -12.92 5.28
N PHE A 199 -6.15 -11.62 5.52
CA PHE A 199 -5.33 -10.61 4.85
C PHE A 199 -4.36 -9.96 5.80
N HIS A 200 -3.11 -9.85 5.37
CA HIS A 200 -2.07 -9.10 6.04
C HIS A 200 -1.54 -8.04 5.09
N GLY A 201 -1.32 -6.86 5.63
CA GLY A 201 -0.82 -5.73 4.87
C GLY A 201 -0.69 -4.50 5.75
N GLY A 202 -0.50 -3.38 5.09
CA GLY A 202 -0.29 -2.10 5.72
C GLY A 202 1.16 -1.64 5.69
N ASN A 203 1.45 -0.53 6.37
CA ASN A 203 2.82 -0.01 6.46
C ASN A 203 3.67 -0.85 7.43
N LEU A 204 4.94 -0.47 7.62
CA LEU A 204 5.87 -1.23 8.48
C LEU A 204 5.38 -1.33 9.93
N MET A 205 4.80 -0.26 10.48
CA MET A 205 4.25 -0.26 11.84
C MET A 205 3.12 -1.28 11.98
N GLN A 206 2.14 -1.25 11.09
CA GLN A 206 1.03 -2.20 11.11
C GLN A 206 1.51 -3.62 10.86
N SER A 207 2.48 -3.77 9.95
CA SER A 207 3.05 -5.08 9.66
C SER A 207 3.74 -5.69 10.88
N ARG A 208 4.56 -4.91 11.61
CA ARG A 208 5.19 -5.38 12.85
C ARG A 208 4.15 -5.73 13.92
N HIS A 209 3.24 -4.80 14.18
CA HIS A 209 2.25 -4.96 15.25
C HIS A 209 1.31 -6.15 14.99
N TYR A 210 0.74 -6.24 13.79
CA TYR A 210 -0.32 -7.22 13.51
C TYR A 210 0.18 -8.60 13.09
N SER A 211 1.48 -8.75 12.75
CA SER A 211 2.05 -10.08 12.47
C SER A 211 1.95 -11.01 13.68
N LEU A 212 2.14 -10.50 14.89
CA LEU A 212 2.04 -11.30 16.12
C LEU A 212 0.62 -11.85 16.30
N TYR A 213 -0.40 -10.99 16.25
CA TYR A 213 -1.79 -11.40 16.44
C TYR A 213 -2.26 -12.36 15.35
N LEU A 214 -1.87 -12.11 14.09
CA LEU A 214 -2.18 -13.03 13.01
C LEU A 214 -1.50 -14.38 13.21
N GLY A 215 -0.20 -14.40 13.57
CA GLY A 215 0.53 -15.62 13.85
C GLY A 215 -0.12 -16.46 14.97
N LEU A 216 -0.59 -15.80 16.03
CA LEU A 216 -1.33 -16.45 17.11
C LEU A 216 -2.67 -17.04 16.64
N GLN A 217 -3.44 -16.33 15.84
CA GLN A 217 -4.69 -16.84 15.26
C GLN A 217 -4.44 -18.07 14.37
N LEU A 218 -3.41 -18.02 13.52
CA LEU A 218 -3.04 -19.13 12.64
C LEU A 218 -2.53 -20.34 13.45
N SER A 219 -1.78 -20.11 14.53
CA SER A 219 -1.34 -21.18 15.44
C SER A 219 -2.52 -21.84 16.16
N GLY A 220 -3.46 -21.03 16.68
CA GLY A 220 -4.68 -21.50 17.32
C GLY A 220 -5.58 -22.32 16.38
N ALA A 221 -5.76 -21.85 15.15
CA ALA A 221 -6.50 -22.56 14.11
C ALA A 221 -5.85 -23.93 13.75
N ASN A 222 -4.54 -24.06 13.91
CA ASN A 222 -3.78 -25.30 13.66
C ASN A 222 -3.72 -26.27 14.85
N GLY A 223 -4.45 -26.01 15.94
CA GLY A 223 -4.52 -26.89 17.10
C GLY A 223 -3.54 -26.56 18.22
N GLY A 224 -2.85 -25.42 18.16
CA GLY A 224 -2.12 -24.86 19.30
C GLY A 224 -3.08 -24.21 20.30
N THR A 225 -3.55 -24.96 21.30
CA THR A 225 -4.49 -24.55 22.37
C THR A 225 -5.80 -23.90 21.88
N ARG A 226 -6.89 -24.68 21.94
CA ARG A 226 -8.25 -24.29 21.54
C ARG A 226 -8.76 -23.07 22.33
N ASP A 227 -9.02 -21.97 21.63
CA ASP A 227 -10.10 -21.03 21.99
C ASP A 227 -11.45 -21.65 21.54
N PRO A 228 -12.47 -21.78 22.40
CA PRO A 228 -13.77 -22.35 22.05
C PRO A 228 -14.51 -21.65 20.90
N GLY A 229 -14.09 -20.45 20.49
CA GLY A 229 -14.76 -19.65 19.46
C GLY A 229 -14.46 -20.02 17.99
N VAL A 230 -13.37 -20.74 17.70
CA VAL A 230 -12.94 -21.00 16.30
C VAL A 230 -13.25 -22.44 15.90
N ARG A 231 -14.37 -22.67 15.21
CA ARG A 231 -14.72 -23.99 14.66
C ARG A 231 -13.98 -24.24 13.34
N ASN A 232 -13.25 -25.35 13.31
CA ASN A 232 -12.77 -26.12 12.14
C ASN A 232 -12.32 -25.29 10.92
N VAL A 233 -11.01 -25.05 10.82
CA VAL A 233 -10.38 -24.44 9.64
C VAL A 233 -9.78 -25.56 8.75
N PRO A 234 -10.11 -25.63 7.45
CA PRO A 234 -9.48 -26.56 6.50
C PRO A 234 -7.98 -26.27 6.27
N LYS A 235 -7.19 -27.32 5.98
CA LYS A 235 -5.72 -27.31 5.88
C LYS A 235 -5.11 -26.60 4.65
N ARG A 236 -5.81 -25.66 3.99
CA ARG A 236 -5.28 -24.93 2.82
C ARG A 236 -5.15 -23.44 3.13
N TRP A 237 -3.92 -22.94 3.06
CA TRP A 237 -3.57 -21.56 3.41
C TRP A 237 -3.20 -20.77 2.15
N LEU A 238 -3.77 -19.56 2.01
CA LEU A 238 -3.19 -18.52 1.17
C LEU A 238 -2.69 -17.39 2.09
N TYR A 239 -1.37 -17.30 2.24
CA TYR A 239 -0.72 -16.13 2.80
C TYR A 239 -0.45 -15.15 1.65
N CYS A 240 -1.22 -14.05 1.58
CA CYS A 240 -0.95 -12.99 0.62
C CYS A 240 -0.36 -11.81 1.38
N ASN A 241 0.96 -11.70 1.38
CA ASN A 241 1.62 -10.44 1.71
C ASN A 241 1.30 -9.45 0.57
N CYS A 242 1.05 -8.18 0.88
CA CYS A 242 0.79 -7.13 -0.12
C CYS A 242 1.93 -6.95 -1.17
N TYR A 243 3.01 -7.73 -1.06
CA TYR A 243 4.02 -7.94 -2.08
C TYR A 243 4.34 -9.45 -2.23
N LEU A 244 3.50 -10.21 -2.96
CA LEU A 244 3.72 -11.58 -3.46
C LEU A 244 4.08 -12.71 -2.45
N ALA A 245 3.30 -13.80 -2.45
CA ALA A 245 3.79 -15.19 -2.68
C ALA A 245 2.66 -16.25 -2.56
N ARG A 246 2.85 -17.38 -3.27
CA ARG A 246 2.02 -18.60 -3.30
C ARG A 246 2.14 -19.42 -2.00
N SER A 247 1.20 -20.34 -1.82
CA SER A 247 1.10 -21.35 -0.75
C SER A 247 2.46 -21.88 -0.27
N LEU A 248 2.73 -21.76 1.02
CA LEU A 248 3.89 -22.37 1.68
C LEU A 248 3.43 -23.16 2.90
N ASP A 249 4.11 -24.28 3.15
CA ASP A 249 3.94 -25.10 4.34
C ASP A 249 4.72 -24.47 5.51
N TRP A 250 4.32 -24.79 6.75
CA TRP A 250 4.74 -24.07 7.96
C TRP A 250 6.27 -24.03 8.19
N GLY A 251 7.01 -25.00 7.65
CA GLY A 251 8.48 -25.04 7.71
C GLY A 251 9.18 -23.97 6.87
N ASP A 252 8.58 -23.51 5.77
CA ASP A 252 9.17 -22.55 4.84
C ASP A 252 8.97 -21.09 5.29
N MET A 253 7.99 -20.82 6.15
CA MET A 253 7.71 -19.48 6.68
C MET A 253 8.87 -18.93 7.54
N ASN A 254 9.49 -19.77 8.37
CA ASN A 254 10.62 -19.35 9.22
C ASN A 254 11.88 -19.02 8.40
N GLN A 255 12.10 -19.67 7.26
CA GLN A 255 13.23 -19.36 6.37
C GLN A 255 12.97 -18.11 5.53
N SER A 256 11.74 -17.89 5.06
CA SER A 256 11.32 -16.72 4.28
C SER A 256 11.46 -15.41 5.07
N VAL A 257 11.00 -15.39 6.33
CA VAL A 257 11.11 -14.22 7.22
C VAL A 257 12.58 -13.93 7.56
N ALA A 258 13.40 -14.95 7.79
CA ALA A 258 14.84 -14.80 8.02
C ALA A 258 15.60 -14.30 6.78
N GLN A 259 15.22 -14.74 5.57
CA GLN A 259 15.82 -14.29 4.31
C GLN A 259 15.48 -12.83 3.98
N GLN A 260 14.26 -12.35 4.29
CA GLN A 260 13.89 -10.94 4.12
C GLN A 260 14.64 -10.01 5.09
N ALA A 261 14.89 -10.44 6.32
CA ALA A 261 15.70 -9.69 7.28
C ALA A 261 17.18 -9.58 6.85
N HIS A 262 17.74 -10.64 6.25
CA HIS A 262 19.15 -10.67 5.84
C HIS A 262 19.44 -9.86 4.57
N LEU A 263 18.48 -9.78 3.63
CA LEU A 263 18.60 -8.94 2.43
C LEU A 263 18.59 -7.43 2.73
N TYR A 264 17.98 -7.01 3.85
CA TYR A 264 18.00 -5.61 4.29
C TYR A 264 19.32 -5.20 4.97
N GLN A 265 19.97 -6.12 5.71
CA GLN A 265 21.27 -5.85 6.33
C GLN A 265 22.42 -5.77 5.32
N LEU A 266 22.28 -6.36 4.13
CA LEU A 266 23.34 -6.39 3.10
C LEU A 266 23.39 -5.15 2.18
N ARG A 267 22.50 -4.17 2.35
CA ARG A 267 22.52 -2.91 1.56
C ARG A 267 23.11 -1.70 2.29
N THR A 268 23.53 -1.85 3.54
CA THR A 268 24.15 -0.77 4.32
C THR A 268 25.54 -1.18 4.84
N SER A 269 26.48 -1.48 3.94
CA SER A 269 27.90 -1.30 4.25
C SER A 269 28.77 -1.16 3.00
N SER A 270 29.68 -0.20 3.06
CA SER A 270 30.63 0.19 2.03
C SER A 270 31.93 -0.66 2.08
N ALA A 271 32.13 -1.53 1.08
CA ALA A 271 33.39 -2.12 0.51
C ALA A 271 34.39 -2.88 1.45
N PRO A 272 35.32 -3.77 0.96
CA PRO A 272 35.75 -4.08 -0.42
C PRO A 272 35.73 -5.59 -0.84
N ARG A 273 36.06 -5.82 -2.13
CA ARG A 273 36.08 -7.05 -2.94
C ARG A 273 36.49 -8.38 -2.24
N CYS A 274 35.74 -9.46 -2.51
CA CYS A 274 36.30 -10.82 -2.61
C CYS A 274 35.53 -11.74 -3.60
N ARG A 275 36.18 -12.81 -4.04
CA ARG A 275 36.07 -13.56 -5.31
C ARG A 275 34.74 -14.27 -5.64
N LYS A 276 34.56 -14.45 -6.96
CA LYS A 276 33.58 -15.29 -7.68
C LYS A 276 33.48 -16.73 -7.13
N GLU A 277 32.27 -17.19 -6.86
CA GLU A 277 31.87 -18.59 -7.02
C GLU A 277 30.59 -18.66 -7.87
N ARG A 278 30.66 -19.47 -8.93
CA ARG A 278 29.52 -19.79 -9.80
C ARG A 278 28.78 -20.96 -9.17
N GLN A 279 27.48 -20.83 -8.91
CA GLN A 279 26.60 -21.99 -8.83
C GLN A 279 25.64 -21.98 -10.03
N ARG A 280 25.71 -23.05 -10.82
CA ARG A 280 24.84 -23.36 -11.96
C ARG A 280 23.51 -23.94 -11.46
N GLN A 281 22.47 -23.65 -12.25
CA GLN A 281 21.06 -24.04 -12.16
C GLN A 281 20.79 -25.54 -11.90
N VAL A 282 19.61 -25.81 -11.33
CA VAL A 282 18.78 -26.96 -11.72
C VAL A 282 17.37 -26.45 -12.08
N SER A 283 17.03 -26.52 -13.36
CA SER A 283 15.70 -26.30 -13.92
C SER A 283 14.99 -27.64 -14.08
N LEU A 284 13.76 -27.76 -13.58
CA LEU A 284 12.88 -28.92 -13.83
C LEU A 284 11.68 -28.47 -14.65
N PHE A 285 11.69 -28.75 -15.95
CA PHE A 285 10.52 -28.85 -16.82
C PHE A 285 10.57 -30.23 -17.49
N PRO A 286 9.46 -30.99 -17.59
CA PRO A 286 9.44 -32.23 -18.35
C PRO A 286 9.14 -31.98 -19.83
N HIS A 287 9.85 -32.68 -20.70
CA HIS A 287 9.70 -32.72 -22.16
C HIS A 287 8.81 -33.87 -22.66
N GLY A 288 8.18 -33.66 -23.82
CA GLY A 288 7.65 -34.67 -24.76
C GLY A 288 6.25 -34.29 -25.24
N VAL A 289 5.90 -34.13 -26.53
CA VAL A 289 6.47 -34.65 -27.80
C VAL A 289 6.08 -33.72 -28.99
N ASN A 290 7.02 -33.60 -29.95
CA ASN A 290 7.02 -33.14 -31.35
C ASN A 290 5.74 -33.39 -32.20
N ASP A 291 5.46 -32.80 -33.39
CA ASP A 291 6.27 -32.18 -34.46
C ASP A 291 5.36 -31.38 -35.45
N SER A 292 6.00 -30.58 -36.34
CA SER A 292 5.51 -29.96 -37.62
C SER A 292 5.34 -28.41 -37.72
N GLN A 293 6.47 -27.69 -37.78
CA GLN A 293 6.98 -26.77 -38.85
C GLN A 293 6.09 -25.66 -39.55
N PRO A 294 6.66 -24.65 -40.28
CA PRO A 294 7.12 -23.35 -39.77
C PRO A 294 6.66 -22.09 -40.58
N SER A 295 6.86 -20.86 -40.08
CA SER A 295 7.35 -19.68 -40.86
C SER A 295 7.45 -18.44 -39.94
N ALA A 296 8.65 -17.88 -39.76
CA ALA A 296 9.16 -16.66 -40.40
C ALA A 296 8.42 -15.37 -39.97
N TYR A 297 9.10 -14.43 -39.31
CA TYR A 297 9.36 -13.09 -39.87
C TYR A 297 10.43 -12.34 -39.06
N ARG A 298 11.22 -11.59 -39.83
CA ARG A 298 12.46 -10.89 -39.50
C ARG A 298 12.25 -9.62 -38.69
N THR A 299 13.32 -9.27 -37.99
CA THR A 299 13.68 -7.95 -37.50
C THR A 299 13.81 -6.91 -38.61
N ALA A 300 13.48 -5.65 -38.30
CA ALA A 300 14.03 -4.47 -38.98
C ALA A 300 14.07 -3.26 -38.03
N LYS A 301 15.30 -2.76 -37.86
CA LYS A 301 15.82 -1.41 -37.57
C LYS A 301 15.00 -0.44 -36.71
#